data_AF-A0A1F5Y0J8-F1
#
_entry.id   AF-A0A1F5Y0J8-F1
#
_cell.length_a   1.000
_cell.length_b   1.000
_cell.length_c   1.000
_cell.angle_alpha   90.00
_cell.angle_beta   90.00
_cell.angle_gamma   90.00
#
_symmetry.space_group_name_H-M   'P 1'
#
loop_
_entity.id
_entity.type
_entity.pdbx_description
1 polymer ?
#
loop_
_entity_poly.entity_id
_entity_poly.type
_entity_poly.pdbx_seq_one_letter_code
_entity_poly.pdbx_strand_id
1 'polypeptide(L)'
;MALSWALKKQIKILAVLAVIIFAIVGWVIYSFQPAPTCSDQKLNQHEERIDCGGECEACVIDPKDLVVSWTRPFEVTPGNYDIAALVENPNLYYGSREIKYTFFLYSDNVLVGSIEGKTFLNPREKFMIFESGIATKERTANRATIEIKEIKWKKFDKERANILVSSKGFENAPNGRAEVVLKNQTLFPIKNIYVTVALNDSFGNTVGVSSTRIDEISAEDSREVFFTWRTPVEFASSTEAYLRTNLTE
;
A
#
# COMPACT_ATOMS: atom_id res chain seq x y z
N MET A 1 46.58 32.29 -55.11
CA MET A 1 46.65 31.24 -56.16
C MET A 1 45.24 30.75 -56.42
N ALA A 2 44.72 30.90 -57.65
CA ALA A 2 43.39 30.40 -57.98
C ALA A 2 43.42 28.87 -57.95
N LEU A 3 42.62 28.28 -57.07
CA LEU A 3 42.51 26.82 -56.94
C LEU A 3 42.12 26.20 -58.30
N SER A 4 42.89 25.21 -58.76
CA SER A 4 42.60 24.54 -60.04
C SER A 4 41.19 23.92 -60.02
N TRP A 5 40.53 23.89 -61.19
CA TRP A 5 39.18 23.33 -61.33
C TRP A 5 39.09 21.88 -60.83
N ALA A 6 40.16 21.11 -61.06
CA ALA A 6 40.31 19.75 -60.55
C ALA A 6 40.36 19.70 -59.01
N LEU A 7 41.12 20.61 -58.37
CA LEU A 7 41.22 20.67 -56.91
C LEU A 7 39.89 21.06 -56.25
N LYS A 8 39.13 22.01 -56.83
CA LYS A 8 37.78 22.37 -56.34
C LYS A 8 36.81 21.19 -56.43
N LYS A 9 36.90 20.39 -57.49
CA LYS A 9 36.06 19.20 -57.68
C LYS A 9 36.45 18.09 -56.69
N GLN A 10 37.74 17.88 -56.47
CA GLN A 10 38.26 16.94 -55.47
C GLN A 10 37.85 17.32 -54.05
N ILE A 11 37.96 18.59 -53.65
CA ILE A 11 37.55 19.06 -52.32
C ILE A 11 36.04 18.89 -52.10
N LYS A 12 35.20 19.18 -53.11
CA LYS A 12 33.75 18.93 -53.01
C LYS A 12 33.43 17.45 -52.81
N ILE A 13 34.07 16.57 -53.57
CA ILE A 13 33.88 15.12 -53.43
C ILE A 13 34.31 14.65 -52.05
N LEU A 14 35.47 15.12 -51.57
CA LEU A 14 36.02 14.74 -50.27
C LEU A 14 35.17 15.28 -49.11
N ALA A 15 34.61 16.49 -49.24
CA ALA A 15 33.70 17.08 -48.27
C ALA A 15 32.37 16.31 -48.17
N VAL A 16 31.76 15.94 -49.30
CA VAL A 16 30.53 15.12 -49.31
C VAL A 16 30.79 13.75 -48.68
N LEU A 17 31.92 13.12 -49.03
CA LEU A 17 32.29 11.82 -48.50
C LEU A 17 32.57 11.88 -46.99
N ALA A 18 33.22 12.95 -46.51
CA ALA A 18 33.41 13.21 -45.08
C ALA A 18 32.07 13.39 -44.35
N VAL A 19 31.14 14.17 -44.90
CA VAL A 19 29.81 14.35 -44.31
C VAL A 19 29.05 13.02 -44.21
N ILE A 20 29.12 12.17 -45.24
CA ILE A 20 28.51 10.84 -45.21
C ILE A 20 29.15 9.97 -44.11
N ILE A 21 30.48 9.97 -43.99
CA ILE A 21 31.18 9.23 -42.93
C ILE A 21 30.77 9.75 -41.54
N PHE A 22 30.75 11.06 -41.32
CA PHE A 22 30.33 11.64 -40.04
C PHE A 22 28.86 11.33 -39.71
N ALA A 23 27.98 11.31 -40.71
CA ALA A 23 26.58 10.93 -40.52
C ALA A 23 26.45 9.45 -40.13
N ILE A 24 27.20 8.55 -40.78
CA ILE A 24 27.22 7.11 -40.44
C ILE A 24 27.79 6.90 -39.03
N VAL A 25 28.91 7.55 -38.70
CA VAL A 25 29.52 7.45 -37.36
C VAL A 25 28.58 8.02 -36.29
N GLY A 26 27.95 9.17 -36.54
CA GLY A 26 26.96 9.76 -35.64
C GLY A 26 25.76 8.84 -35.43
N TRP A 27 25.26 8.21 -36.50
CA TRP A 27 24.16 7.24 -36.42
C TRP A 27 24.53 5.99 -35.62
N VAL A 28 25.72 5.43 -35.83
CA VAL A 28 26.22 4.28 -35.04
C VAL A 28 26.35 4.66 -33.57
N ILE A 29 26.96 5.80 -33.23
CA ILE A 29 27.08 6.25 -31.83
C ILE A 29 25.70 6.41 -31.18
N TYR A 30 24.74 6.97 -31.92
CA TYR A 30 23.36 7.15 -31.44
C TYR A 30 22.64 5.81 -31.23
N SER A 31 22.78 4.85 -32.15
CA SER A 31 22.11 3.54 -32.07
C SER A 31 22.72 2.59 -31.04
N PHE A 32 23.98 2.78 -30.65
CA PHE A 32 24.67 1.96 -29.65
C PHE A 32 24.73 2.60 -28.26
N GLN A 33 23.93 3.64 -27.98
CA GLN A 33 23.79 4.12 -26.61
C GLN A 33 23.16 3.02 -25.75
N PRO A 34 23.83 2.58 -24.67
CA PRO A 34 23.25 1.59 -23.77
C PRO A 34 21.97 2.14 -23.16
N ALA A 35 20.91 1.33 -23.16
CA ALA A 35 19.68 1.65 -22.46
C ALA A 35 19.96 1.95 -20.98
N PRO A 36 19.11 2.75 -20.30
CA PRO A 36 19.31 3.01 -18.88
C PRO A 36 19.34 1.71 -18.07
N THR A 37 20.41 1.48 -17.30
CA THR A 37 20.66 0.24 -16.57
C THR A 37 20.51 0.46 -15.06
N CYS A 38 19.27 0.48 -14.59
CA CYS A 38 18.93 0.67 -13.17
C CYS A 38 19.18 -0.56 -12.26
N SER A 39 20.14 -1.42 -12.59
CA SER A 39 20.44 -2.66 -11.85
C SER A 39 21.88 -3.16 -12.09
N ASP A 40 22.78 -2.30 -12.58
CA ASP A 40 24.15 -2.67 -12.94
C ASP A 40 25.19 -2.33 -11.87
N GLN A 41 24.74 -1.86 -10.70
CA GLN A 41 25.53 -1.47 -9.54
C GLN A 41 26.51 -0.31 -9.80
N LYS A 42 26.23 0.54 -10.80
CA LYS A 42 27.06 1.71 -11.13
C LYS A 42 26.24 2.98 -11.13
N LEU A 43 26.75 4.02 -10.48
CA LEU A 43 26.17 5.37 -10.56
C LEU A 43 26.43 5.99 -11.93
N ASN A 44 25.47 5.90 -12.83
CA ASN A 44 25.53 6.47 -14.18
C ASN A 44 24.20 7.19 -14.53
N GLN A 45 24.04 7.68 -15.76
CA GLN A 45 22.73 8.08 -16.34
C GLN A 45 21.84 9.01 -15.47
N HIS A 46 22.47 9.93 -14.73
CA HIS A 46 21.80 10.88 -13.81
C HIS A 46 21.10 10.24 -12.60
N GLU A 47 21.50 9.03 -12.21
CA GLU A 47 21.09 8.40 -10.95
C GLU A 47 21.48 9.25 -9.72
N GLU A 48 20.62 9.23 -8.69
CA GLU A 48 20.88 9.90 -7.40
C GLU A 48 21.76 9.02 -6.49
N ARG A 49 21.57 7.70 -6.55
CA ARG A 49 22.41 6.66 -5.92
C ARG A 49 22.48 5.47 -6.88
N ILE A 50 23.42 4.56 -6.63
CA ILE A 50 23.59 3.34 -7.43
C ILE A 50 22.23 2.66 -7.67
N ASP A 51 21.85 2.51 -8.94
CA ASP A 51 20.63 1.84 -9.41
C ASP A 51 19.30 2.54 -9.00
N CYS A 52 19.32 3.83 -8.60
CA CYS A 52 18.08 4.58 -8.31
C CYS A 52 18.18 6.10 -8.52
N GLY A 53 17.03 6.74 -8.79
CA GLY A 53 16.94 8.16 -9.10
C GLY A 53 17.23 8.49 -10.57
N GLY A 54 16.97 9.74 -10.98
CA GLY A 54 17.09 10.15 -12.38
C GLY A 54 16.08 9.44 -13.29
N GLU A 55 16.58 8.67 -14.25
CA GLU A 55 15.76 7.86 -15.16
C GLU A 55 15.25 6.54 -14.52
N CYS A 56 15.72 6.21 -13.30
CA CYS A 56 15.37 5.01 -12.54
C CYS A 56 14.27 5.24 -11.49
N GLU A 57 13.85 4.17 -10.80
CA GLU A 57 12.89 4.29 -9.69
C GLU A 57 13.48 5.18 -8.57
N ALA A 58 12.64 5.99 -7.94
CA ALA A 58 13.11 6.93 -6.92
C ALA A 58 13.77 6.20 -5.74
N CYS A 59 14.90 6.73 -5.27
CA CYS A 59 15.63 6.14 -4.17
C CYS A 59 14.81 6.10 -2.87
N VAL A 60 14.86 4.95 -2.20
CA VAL A 60 14.39 4.80 -0.82
C VAL A 60 15.56 5.12 0.11
N ILE A 61 15.36 6.06 1.02
CA ILE A 61 16.37 6.53 1.94
C ILE A 61 15.86 6.30 3.35
N ASP A 62 16.50 5.37 4.07
CA ASP A 62 16.26 5.06 5.49
C ASP A 62 14.77 5.07 5.89
N PRO A 63 13.96 4.16 5.33
CA PRO A 63 12.54 4.09 5.66
C PRO A 63 12.39 3.68 7.12
N LYS A 64 11.49 4.35 7.84
CA LYS A 64 11.16 4.03 9.23
C LYS A 64 10.34 2.77 9.31
N ASP A 65 10.54 1.99 10.37
CA ASP A 65 9.72 0.82 10.65
C ASP A 65 8.25 1.19 10.90
N LEU A 66 7.37 0.21 10.67
CA LEU A 66 5.95 0.33 10.98
C LEU A 66 5.72 0.29 12.49
N VAL A 67 4.79 1.11 12.96
CA VAL A 67 4.41 1.17 14.37
C VAL A 67 3.16 0.33 14.59
N VAL A 68 3.29 -0.79 15.31
CA VAL A 68 2.15 -1.60 15.74
C VAL A 68 1.65 -1.05 17.07
N SER A 69 0.49 -0.38 17.04
CA SER A 69 -0.11 0.22 18.24
C SER A 69 -0.65 -0.83 19.20
N TRP A 70 -1.35 -1.85 18.67
CA TRP A 70 -1.85 -2.98 19.45
C TRP A 70 -2.16 -4.16 18.53
N THR A 71 -2.24 -5.35 19.13
CA THR A 71 -2.75 -6.56 18.48
C THR A 71 -3.62 -7.31 19.47
N ARG A 72 -4.85 -7.66 19.08
CA ARG A 72 -5.85 -8.23 19.99
C ARG A 72 -6.63 -9.37 19.33
N PRO A 73 -6.83 -10.49 20.04
CA PRO A 73 -7.78 -11.52 19.65
C PRO A 73 -9.19 -11.16 20.11
N PHE A 74 -10.19 -11.58 19.35
CA PHE A 74 -11.62 -11.43 19.64
C PHE A 74 -12.28 -12.81 19.53
N GLU A 75 -12.79 -13.34 20.63
CA GLU A 75 -13.49 -14.62 20.61
C GLU A 75 -14.87 -14.43 20.00
N VAL A 76 -15.14 -15.10 18.87
CA VAL A 76 -16.44 -15.02 18.18
C VAL A 76 -17.36 -16.15 18.62
N THR A 77 -16.80 -17.35 18.70
CA THR A 77 -17.42 -18.54 19.28
C THR A 77 -16.34 -19.33 20.00
N PRO A 78 -16.68 -20.20 20.97
CA PRO A 78 -15.69 -21.01 21.67
C PRO A 78 -14.74 -21.71 20.69
N GLY A 79 -13.44 -21.41 20.79
CA GLY A 79 -12.41 -22.00 19.94
C GLY A 79 -12.22 -21.37 18.55
N ASN A 80 -12.93 -20.27 18.23
CA ASN A 80 -12.79 -19.54 16.97
C ASN A 80 -12.63 -18.04 17.23
N TYR A 81 -11.50 -17.51 16.77
CA TYR A 81 -11.08 -16.16 17.05
C TYR A 81 -10.94 -15.34 15.78
N ASP A 82 -11.35 -14.09 15.87
CA ASP A 82 -10.92 -13.04 14.97
C ASP A 82 -9.71 -12.33 15.59
N ILE A 83 -8.90 -11.69 14.77
CA ILE A 83 -7.72 -10.98 15.21
C ILE A 83 -7.61 -9.66 14.46
N ALA A 84 -7.22 -8.62 15.18
CA ALA A 84 -6.90 -7.36 14.56
C ALA A 84 -5.62 -6.75 15.13
N ALA A 85 -4.93 -5.98 14.30
CA ALA A 85 -3.87 -5.08 14.72
C ALA A 85 -4.06 -3.71 14.11
N LEU A 86 -3.78 -2.68 14.91
CA LEU A 86 -3.71 -1.30 14.45
C LEU A 86 -2.26 -0.95 14.16
N VAL A 87 -1.98 -0.66 12.90
CA VAL A 87 -0.62 -0.42 12.38
C VAL A 87 -0.56 0.98 11.78
N GLU A 88 0.56 1.66 11.97
CA GLU A 88 0.80 2.98 11.40
C GLU A 88 2.10 2.99 10.59
N ASN A 89 2.03 3.59 9.40
CA ASN A 89 3.18 3.92 8.58
C ASN A 89 3.59 5.37 8.82
N PRO A 90 4.68 5.61 9.59
CA PRO A 90 5.14 6.97 9.87
C PRO A 90 5.86 7.61 8.67
N ASN A 91 6.09 6.87 7.59
CA ASN A 91 6.81 7.39 6.42
C ASN A 91 5.94 8.31 5.58
N LEU A 92 6.51 9.46 5.23
CA LEU A 92 5.81 10.52 4.51
C LEU A 92 5.50 10.15 3.05
N TYR A 93 6.46 9.49 2.39
CA TYR A 93 6.37 9.14 0.96
C TYR A 93 6.62 7.66 0.68
N TYR A 94 6.92 6.84 1.68
CA TYR A 94 7.24 5.43 1.47
C TYR A 94 6.05 4.54 1.81
N GLY A 95 5.79 3.59 0.92
CA GLY A 95 4.77 2.56 1.06
C GLY A 95 5.23 1.27 0.39
N SER A 96 4.31 0.34 0.20
CA SER A 96 4.57 -0.89 -0.54
C SER A 96 3.30 -1.44 -1.19
N ARG A 97 3.46 -2.01 -2.39
CA ARG A 97 2.36 -2.64 -3.14
C ARG A 97 1.81 -3.88 -2.45
N GLU A 98 2.69 -4.63 -1.80
CA GLU A 98 2.34 -5.84 -1.07
C GLU A 98 3.30 -5.98 0.11
N ILE A 99 2.74 -6.10 1.31
CA ILE A 99 3.42 -6.57 2.52
C ILE A 99 2.79 -7.90 2.95
N LYS A 100 3.61 -8.78 3.50
CA LYS A 100 3.18 -10.06 4.05
C LYS A 100 3.30 -10.00 5.56
N TYR A 101 2.33 -10.55 6.26
CA TYR A 101 2.35 -10.62 7.72
C TYR A 101 1.89 -12.00 8.20
N THR A 102 2.26 -12.31 9.43
CA THR A 102 1.79 -13.49 10.13
C THR A 102 1.27 -13.06 11.50
N PHE A 103 0.02 -13.40 11.78
CA PHE A 103 -0.54 -13.30 13.12
C PHE A 103 -0.25 -14.57 13.90
N PHE A 104 0.01 -14.40 15.19
CA PHE A 104 0.22 -15.49 16.14
C PHE A 104 -0.72 -15.30 17.33
N LEU A 105 -1.44 -16.36 17.69
CA LEU A 105 -2.32 -16.43 18.85
C LEU A 105 -1.68 -17.28 19.93
N TYR A 106 -1.72 -16.79 21.16
CA TYR A 106 -1.16 -17.45 22.32
C TYR A 106 -2.21 -17.70 23.39
N SER A 107 -2.09 -18.84 24.04
CA SER A 107 -2.78 -19.22 25.27
C SER A 107 -1.70 -19.52 26.30
N ASP A 108 -1.60 -18.71 27.34
CA ASP A 108 -0.59 -18.84 28.40
C ASP A 108 0.85 -18.97 27.86
N ASN A 109 1.20 -18.10 26.91
CA ASN A 109 2.48 -18.08 26.18
C ASN A 109 2.76 -19.28 25.26
N VAL A 110 1.81 -20.21 25.11
CA VAL A 110 1.90 -21.29 24.12
C VAL A 110 1.21 -20.87 22.83
N LEU A 111 1.89 -21.03 21.70
CA LEU A 111 1.29 -20.77 20.39
C LEU A 111 0.13 -21.74 20.14
N VAL A 112 -1.06 -21.21 19.86
CA VAL A 112 -2.30 -22.00 19.63
C VAL A 112 -2.88 -21.84 18.24
N GLY A 113 -2.47 -20.81 17.50
CA GLY A 113 -2.91 -20.59 16.13
C GLY A 113 -2.04 -19.56 15.43
N SER A 114 -2.00 -19.63 14.11
CA SER A 114 -1.33 -18.64 13.27
C SER A 114 -2.06 -18.51 11.94
N ILE A 115 -2.11 -17.30 11.40
CA ILE A 115 -2.64 -17.05 10.07
C ILE A 115 -1.69 -16.11 9.32
N GLU A 116 -1.38 -16.48 8.08
CA GLU A 116 -0.62 -15.62 7.18
C GLU A 116 -1.58 -14.82 6.31
N GLY A 117 -1.25 -13.55 6.09
CA GLY A 117 -2.04 -12.66 5.24
C GLY A 117 -1.16 -11.71 4.45
N LYS A 118 -1.81 -10.95 3.59
CA LYS A 118 -1.16 -9.94 2.77
C LYS A 118 -2.02 -8.69 2.66
N THR A 119 -1.37 -7.54 2.59
CA THR A 119 -2.04 -6.26 2.36
C THR A 119 -1.10 -5.29 1.63
N PHE A 120 -1.58 -4.11 1.26
CA PHE A 120 -0.74 -3.03 0.75
C PHE A 120 -0.43 -2.05 1.89
N LEU A 121 0.48 -1.12 1.63
CA LEU A 121 0.93 -0.12 2.59
C LEU A 121 0.99 1.26 1.93
N ASN A 122 0.11 2.17 2.33
CA ASN A 122 0.17 3.56 1.86
C ASN A 122 1.10 4.40 2.75
N PRO A 123 1.74 5.46 2.21
CA PRO A 123 2.45 6.45 3.03
C PRO A 123 1.51 7.16 4.00
N ARG A 124 1.97 7.48 5.22
CA ARG A 124 1.22 8.21 6.28
C ARG A 124 -0.11 7.56 6.66
N GLU A 125 -0.19 6.24 6.63
CA GLU A 125 -1.44 5.51 6.84
C GLU A 125 -1.49 4.91 8.23
N LYS A 126 -2.56 5.19 8.96
CA LYS A 126 -2.97 4.41 10.13
C LYS A 126 -4.11 3.50 9.70
N PHE A 127 -3.90 2.20 9.80
CA PHE A 127 -4.81 1.19 9.25
C PHE A 127 -4.93 -0.02 10.16
N MET A 128 -6.04 -0.74 10.02
CA MET A 128 -6.20 -2.04 10.65
C MET A 128 -5.88 -3.18 9.68
N ILE A 129 -5.22 -4.19 10.21
CA ILE A 129 -5.10 -5.51 9.62
C ILE A 129 -6.04 -6.43 10.40
N PHE A 130 -6.94 -7.12 9.70
CA PHE A 130 -7.97 -7.95 10.30
C PHE A 130 -8.01 -9.31 9.60
N GLU A 131 -8.03 -10.38 10.38
CA GLU A 131 -8.26 -11.74 9.90
C GLU A 131 -9.32 -12.41 10.77
N SER A 132 -10.14 -13.24 10.16
CA SER A 132 -11.27 -13.90 10.83
C SER A 132 -11.17 -15.42 10.75
N GLY A 133 -11.78 -16.10 11.71
CA GLY A 133 -12.01 -17.54 11.62
C GLY A 133 -10.81 -18.41 12.00
N ILE A 134 -9.99 -17.96 12.94
CA ILE A 134 -8.81 -18.70 13.38
C ILE A 134 -9.22 -19.71 14.45
N ALA A 135 -9.15 -20.99 14.11
CA ALA A 135 -9.49 -22.08 15.02
C ALA A 135 -8.35 -22.34 16.03
N THR A 136 -8.63 -22.19 17.32
CA THR A 136 -7.72 -22.48 18.44
C THR A 136 -8.08 -23.78 19.16
N LYS A 137 -8.98 -24.58 18.58
CA LYS A 137 -9.56 -25.80 19.17
C LYS A 137 -10.24 -25.48 20.50
N GLU A 138 -9.80 -26.07 21.61
CA GLU A 138 -10.38 -25.86 22.94
C GLU A 138 -9.59 -24.86 23.80
N ARG A 139 -8.55 -24.22 23.25
CA ARG A 139 -7.72 -23.28 24.01
C ARG A 139 -8.21 -21.84 23.86
N THR A 140 -8.31 -21.15 24.98
CA THR A 140 -8.65 -19.73 25.05
C THR A 140 -7.42 -18.88 24.74
N ALA A 141 -7.49 -18.08 23.67
CA ALA A 141 -6.39 -17.22 23.27
C ALA A 141 -6.49 -15.86 23.98
N ASN A 142 -5.55 -15.59 24.89
CA ASN A 142 -5.53 -14.36 25.68
C ASN A 142 -4.58 -13.28 25.11
N ARG A 143 -3.71 -13.66 24.17
CA ARG A 143 -2.72 -12.76 23.59
C ARG A 143 -2.55 -13.02 22.10
N ALA A 144 -2.31 -11.95 21.36
CA ALA A 144 -2.01 -11.99 19.95
C ALA A 144 -0.80 -11.10 19.63
N THR A 145 -0.02 -11.49 18.63
CA THR A 145 1.07 -10.66 18.07
C THR A 145 1.04 -10.73 16.56
N ILE A 146 1.63 -9.72 15.91
CA ILE A 146 1.82 -9.68 14.47
C ILE A 146 3.30 -9.58 14.16
N GLU A 147 3.74 -10.35 13.18
CA GLU A 147 5.07 -10.23 12.56
C GLU A 147 4.88 -9.76 11.12
N ILE A 148 5.50 -8.64 10.78
CA ILE A 148 5.49 -8.09 9.42
C ILE A 148 6.80 -8.54 8.76
N LYS A 149 6.69 -9.28 7.65
CA LYS A 149 7.85 -9.74 6.87
C LYS A 149 8.52 -8.55 6.19
N GLU A 150 9.68 -8.80 5.57
CA GLU A 150 10.45 -7.77 4.86
C GLU A 150 9.60 -6.92 3.91
N ILE A 151 9.67 -5.59 4.07
CA ILE A 151 8.90 -4.62 3.30
C ILE A 151 9.74 -4.11 2.13
N LYS A 152 9.22 -4.29 0.91
CA LYS A 152 9.78 -3.67 -0.29
C LYS A 152 9.27 -2.24 -0.40
N TRP A 153 9.99 -1.32 0.21
CA TRP A 153 9.66 0.09 0.20
C TRP A 153 9.75 0.68 -1.20
N LYS A 154 8.78 1.54 -1.53
CA LYS A 154 8.72 2.34 -2.76
C LYS A 154 8.22 3.73 -2.44
N LYS A 155 8.67 4.72 -3.20
CA LYS A 155 8.17 6.09 -3.10
C LYS A 155 6.83 6.21 -3.81
N PHE A 156 5.84 6.78 -3.13
CA PHE A 156 4.53 7.11 -3.69
C PHE A 156 4.23 8.58 -3.42
N ASP A 157 3.79 9.27 -4.47
CA ASP A 157 3.45 10.70 -4.44
C ASP A 157 2.00 10.96 -4.85
N LYS A 158 1.15 9.91 -4.80
CA LYS A 158 -0.28 10.05 -5.08
C LYS A 158 -1.01 10.52 -3.82
N GLU A 159 -1.86 11.52 -3.99
CA GLU A 159 -2.80 11.92 -2.95
C GLU A 159 -3.91 10.88 -2.77
N ARG A 160 -4.42 10.78 -1.54
CA ARG A 160 -5.56 9.90 -1.25
C ARG A 160 -6.84 10.53 -1.76
N ALA A 161 -7.68 9.70 -2.39
CA ALA A 161 -9.05 10.10 -2.69
C ALA A 161 -9.79 10.43 -1.39
N ASN A 162 -10.50 11.57 -1.38
CA ASN A 162 -11.21 12.04 -0.22
C ASN A 162 -12.57 11.34 -0.11
N ILE A 163 -12.64 10.33 0.76
CA ILE A 163 -13.88 9.65 1.14
C ILE A 163 -14.27 10.15 2.54
N LEU A 164 -15.45 10.76 2.64
CA LEU A 164 -15.99 11.23 3.90
C LEU A 164 -16.81 10.13 4.58
N VAL A 165 -16.58 9.91 5.87
CA VAL A 165 -17.50 9.14 6.72
C VAL A 165 -18.62 10.08 7.18
N SER A 166 -19.78 9.98 6.56
CA SER A 166 -20.91 10.90 6.78
C SER A 166 -21.65 10.61 8.08
N SER A 167 -21.86 9.34 8.41
CA SER A 167 -22.51 8.92 9.64
C SER A 167 -22.01 7.55 10.08
N LYS A 168 -22.17 7.28 11.37
CA LYS A 168 -21.86 6.01 12.01
C LYS A 168 -22.99 5.66 12.96
N GLY A 169 -23.53 4.46 12.82
CA GLY A 169 -24.54 3.89 13.70
C GLY A 169 -24.04 2.59 14.31
N PHE A 170 -24.49 2.27 15.51
CA PHE A 170 -24.28 0.97 16.12
C PHE A 170 -25.54 0.57 16.89
N GLU A 171 -26.01 -0.64 16.62
CA GLU A 171 -27.13 -1.29 17.28
C GLU A 171 -26.64 -2.63 17.82
N ASN A 172 -27.03 -2.98 19.04
CA ASN A 172 -26.54 -4.19 19.70
C ASN A 172 -27.61 -5.26 19.95
N ALA A 173 -28.79 -5.09 19.34
CA ALA A 173 -29.94 -5.97 19.52
C ALA A 173 -30.61 -6.23 18.16
N PRO A 174 -30.85 -7.50 17.76
CA PRO A 174 -30.59 -8.74 18.51
C PRO A 174 -29.11 -9.17 18.56
N ASN A 175 -28.29 -8.70 17.61
CA ASN A 175 -26.84 -8.93 17.54
C ASN A 175 -26.14 -7.59 17.27
N GLY A 176 -24.82 -7.55 17.45
CA GLY A 176 -24.03 -6.37 17.08
C GLY A 176 -24.15 -6.06 15.58
N ARG A 177 -24.56 -4.84 15.25
CA ARG A 177 -24.64 -4.31 13.89
C ARG A 177 -24.13 -2.87 13.87
N ALA A 178 -23.11 -2.60 13.08
CA ALA A 178 -22.66 -1.24 12.81
C ALA A 178 -23.02 -0.84 11.38
N GLU A 179 -23.36 0.42 11.22
CA GLU A 179 -23.64 1.06 9.94
C GLU A 179 -22.68 2.22 9.75
N VAL A 180 -22.11 2.33 8.55
CA VAL A 180 -21.27 3.45 8.16
C VAL A 180 -21.71 3.95 6.80
N VAL A 181 -21.95 5.25 6.68
CA VAL A 181 -22.26 5.90 5.40
C VAL A 181 -21.00 6.59 4.87
N LEU A 182 -20.56 6.14 3.71
CA LEU A 182 -19.38 6.67 3.01
C LEU A 182 -19.82 7.56 1.86
N LYS A 183 -19.22 8.73 1.72
CA LYS A 183 -19.48 9.65 0.62
C LYS A 183 -18.21 9.90 -0.17
N ASN A 184 -18.25 9.62 -1.46
CA ASN A 184 -17.20 10.03 -2.39
C ASN A 184 -17.37 11.54 -2.65
N GLN A 185 -16.35 12.35 -2.33
CA GLN A 185 -16.39 13.79 -2.61
C GLN A 185 -15.62 14.17 -3.89
N THR A 186 -15.17 13.18 -4.64
CA THR A 186 -14.40 13.38 -5.87
C THR A 186 -15.30 13.28 -7.10
N LEU A 187 -14.85 13.88 -8.20
CA LEU A 187 -15.52 13.84 -9.50
C LEU A 187 -15.31 12.52 -10.27
N PHE A 188 -14.62 11.55 -9.66
CA PHE A 188 -14.26 10.28 -10.29
C PHE A 188 -14.73 9.11 -9.42
N PRO A 189 -15.09 7.96 -10.01
CA PRO A 189 -15.40 6.77 -9.23
C PRO A 189 -14.16 6.27 -8.48
N ILE A 190 -14.35 5.87 -7.22
CA ILE A 190 -13.28 5.28 -6.39
C ILE A 190 -13.53 3.78 -6.29
N LYS A 191 -12.50 2.99 -6.56
CA LYS A 191 -12.57 1.52 -6.59
C LYS A 191 -11.77 0.88 -5.46
N ASN A 192 -12.06 -0.39 -5.19
CA ASN A 192 -11.32 -1.24 -4.25
C ASN A 192 -11.13 -0.59 -2.87
N ILE A 193 -12.24 -0.17 -2.25
CA ILE A 193 -12.24 0.53 -0.97
C ILE A 193 -12.37 -0.52 0.14
N TYR A 194 -11.36 -0.59 1.00
CA TYR A 194 -11.37 -1.42 2.19
C TYR A 194 -11.86 -0.58 3.36
N VAL A 195 -12.85 -1.11 4.07
CA VAL A 195 -13.48 -0.43 5.21
C VAL A 195 -13.41 -1.37 6.39
N THR A 196 -12.75 -0.93 7.45
CA THR A 196 -12.68 -1.66 8.72
C THR A 196 -13.32 -0.82 9.81
N VAL A 197 -14.25 -1.40 10.54
CA VAL A 197 -14.90 -0.78 11.69
C VAL A 197 -14.33 -1.38 12.97
N ALA A 198 -13.96 -0.51 13.91
CA ALA A 198 -13.66 -0.84 15.29
C ALA A 198 -14.73 -0.27 16.22
N LEU A 199 -15.28 -1.12 17.08
CA LEU A 199 -16.12 -0.74 18.21
C LEU A 199 -15.24 -0.60 19.43
N ASN A 200 -15.29 0.55 20.09
CA ASN A 200 -14.47 0.88 21.24
C ASN A 200 -15.32 1.06 22.52
N ASP A 201 -14.80 0.62 23.66
CA ASP A 201 -15.38 0.87 24.98
C ASP A 201 -15.17 2.32 25.44
N SER A 202 -15.72 2.66 26.62
CA SER A 202 -15.60 4.01 27.19
C SER A 202 -14.17 4.39 27.58
N PHE A 203 -13.24 3.43 27.62
CA PHE A 203 -11.83 3.62 27.91
C PHE A 203 -10.96 3.66 26.65
N GLY A 204 -11.57 3.53 25.46
CA GLY A 204 -10.87 3.51 24.17
C GLY A 204 -10.30 2.14 23.78
N ASN A 205 -10.67 1.07 24.46
CA ASN A 205 -10.30 -0.29 24.06
C ASN A 205 -11.22 -0.79 22.95
N THR A 206 -10.62 -1.29 21.87
CA THR A 206 -11.38 -1.99 20.84
C THR A 206 -11.91 -3.32 21.39
N VAL A 207 -13.23 -3.50 21.31
CA VAL A 207 -14.00 -4.67 21.78
C VAL A 207 -14.60 -5.50 20.63
N GLY A 208 -14.67 -4.94 19.42
CA GLY A 208 -15.11 -5.65 18.23
C GLY A 208 -14.56 -5.03 16.96
N VAL A 209 -14.16 -5.86 16.00
CA VAL A 209 -13.67 -5.43 14.69
C VAL A 209 -14.39 -6.20 13.60
N SER A 210 -14.67 -5.53 12.49
CA SER A 210 -15.19 -6.16 11.28
C SER A 210 -14.69 -5.40 10.06
N SER A 211 -14.41 -6.11 8.97
CA SER A 211 -13.87 -5.53 7.74
C SER A 211 -14.64 -5.99 6.53
N THR A 212 -14.76 -5.11 5.53
CA THR A 212 -15.37 -5.41 4.24
C THR A 212 -14.63 -4.68 3.12
N ARG A 213 -14.92 -5.09 1.88
CA ARG A 213 -14.42 -4.44 0.66
C ARG A 213 -15.59 -4.00 -0.19
N ILE A 214 -15.52 -2.76 -0.67
CA ILE A 214 -16.47 -2.16 -1.61
C ILE A 214 -15.75 -2.04 -2.94
N ASP A 215 -16.36 -2.60 -3.99
CA ASP A 215 -15.72 -2.62 -5.30
C ASP A 215 -15.67 -1.22 -5.93
N GLU A 216 -16.73 -0.41 -5.79
CA GLU A 216 -16.80 0.94 -6.34
C GLU A 216 -17.80 1.85 -5.59
N ILE A 217 -17.47 3.14 -5.46
CA ILE A 217 -18.42 4.22 -5.17
C ILE A 217 -18.31 5.25 -6.29
N SER A 218 -19.43 5.55 -6.95
CA SER A 218 -19.52 6.52 -8.04
C SER A 218 -19.08 7.92 -7.61
N ALA A 219 -18.75 8.78 -8.58
CA ALA A 219 -18.43 10.18 -8.34
C ALA A 219 -19.57 10.87 -7.57
N GLU A 220 -19.22 11.63 -6.54
CA GLU A 220 -20.16 12.39 -5.68
C GLU A 220 -21.26 11.57 -4.97
N ASP A 221 -21.19 10.24 -5.03
CA ASP A 221 -22.22 9.32 -4.53
C ASP A 221 -21.98 8.89 -3.07
N SER A 222 -23.02 8.34 -2.45
CA SER A 222 -22.98 7.81 -1.08
C SER A 222 -23.31 6.32 -1.04
N ARG A 223 -22.63 5.60 -0.15
CA ARG A 223 -22.81 4.16 0.04
C ARG A 223 -22.98 3.83 1.51
N GLU A 224 -24.06 3.13 1.81
CA GLU A 224 -24.29 2.53 3.13
C GLU A 224 -23.59 1.17 3.21
N VAL A 225 -22.91 0.94 4.34
CA VAL A 225 -22.10 -0.24 4.57
C VAL A 225 -22.44 -0.80 5.94
N PHE A 226 -22.76 -2.09 6.00
CA PHE A 226 -23.15 -2.77 7.22
C PHE A 226 -22.09 -3.77 7.66
N PHE A 227 -21.86 -3.81 8.97
CA PHE A 227 -20.95 -4.72 9.64
C PHE A 227 -21.74 -5.47 10.71
N THR A 228 -21.60 -6.77 10.77
CA THR A 228 -22.38 -7.61 11.67
C THR A 228 -21.47 -8.52 12.49
N TRP A 229 -21.86 -8.70 13.74
CA TRP A 229 -21.27 -9.67 14.67
C TRP A 229 -22.30 -10.76 14.94
N ARG A 230 -21.83 -11.98 15.23
CA ARG A 230 -22.72 -13.14 15.48
C ARG A 230 -23.46 -13.05 16.80
N THR A 231 -22.90 -12.29 17.75
CA THR A 231 -23.42 -12.07 19.09
C THR A 231 -23.43 -10.56 19.38
N PRO A 232 -24.18 -10.11 20.39
CA PRO A 232 -24.03 -8.76 20.93
C PRO A 232 -22.57 -8.49 21.34
N VAL A 233 -22.08 -7.28 21.03
CA VAL A 233 -20.75 -6.82 21.43
C VAL A 233 -20.90 -6.04 22.72
N GLU A 234 -20.42 -6.59 23.83
CA GLU A 234 -20.52 -5.93 25.14
C GLU A 234 -19.64 -4.68 25.21
N PHE A 235 -20.07 -3.70 26.00
CA PHE A 235 -19.33 -2.47 26.33
C PHE A 235 -19.00 -1.52 25.16
N ALA A 236 -19.48 -1.80 23.93
CA ALA A 236 -19.30 -0.91 22.80
C ALA A 236 -19.98 0.45 23.04
N SER A 237 -19.19 1.53 22.96
CA SER A 237 -19.62 2.90 23.23
C SER A 237 -19.41 3.86 22.07
N SER A 238 -18.42 3.58 21.22
CA SER A 238 -18.09 4.42 20.06
C SER A 238 -17.64 3.57 18.87
N THR A 239 -17.80 4.14 17.68
CA THR A 239 -17.49 3.50 16.40
C THR A 239 -16.44 4.28 15.65
N GLU A 240 -15.33 3.64 15.32
CA GLU A 240 -14.28 4.15 14.45
C GLU A 240 -14.28 3.41 13.12
N ALA A 241 -14.04 4.13 12.04
CA ALA A 241 -13.98 3.58 10.70
C ALA A 241 -12.62 3.93 10.08
N TYR A 242 -11.93 2.91 9.59
CA TYR A 242 -10.65 3.00 8.90
C TYR A 242 -10.89 2.70 7.43
N LEU A 243 -10.59 3.68 6.59
CA LEU A 243 -10.79 3.61 5.14
C LEU A 243 -9.44 3.50 4.45
N ARG A 244 -9.35 2.58 3.48
CA ARG A 244 -8.14 2.38 2.71
C ARG A 244 -8.50 2.18 1.24
N THR A 245 -7.76 2.84 0.39
CA THR A 245 -7.73 2.59 -1.05
C THR A 245 -6.29 2.29 -1.44
N ASN A 246 -6.08 1.40 -2.41
CA ASN A 246 -4.74 1.05 -2.82
C ASN A 246 -4.15 2.18 -3.68
N LEU A 247 -3.29 3.03 -3.12
CA LEU A 247 -2.61 4.09 -3.88
C LEU A 247 -1.46 3.56 -4.73
N THR A 248 -1.12 2.29 -4.56
CA THR A 248 0.07 1.69 -5.18
C THR A 248 -0.22 1.02 -6.52
N GLU A 249 -1.51 0.91 -6.86
CA GLU A 249 -2.05 0.56 -8.19
C GLU A 249 -1.97 1.74 -9.17
#